data_AF-A0A1G6BWX6-F1
#
_entry.id   AF-A0A1G6BWX6-F1
#
_cell.length_a   1.000
_cell.length_b   1.000
_cell.length_c   1.000
_cell.angle_alpha   90.00
_cell.angle_beta   90.00
_cell.angle_gamma   90.00
#
_symmetry.space_group_name_H-M   'P 1'
#
loop_
_entity.id
_entity.type
_entity.pdbx_description
1 polymer ?
#
loop_
_entity_poly.entity_id
_entity_poly.type
_entity_poly.pdbx_seq_one_letter_code
_entity_poly.pdbx_strand_id
1 'polypeptide(L)'
;MNQSLYDAVFCVDVGGQKIDPFAAATIDFGKVISDMKLGGYEITSLNVAEFMVLHFLDDLRKIKNQIITETMDLPNKEEVCRENYGMSFKDINALEPTKDIEFDLKSGQVLLFLSHDAQYMEDAYMKLFGQQLNEFCQNTGFIYTKLGEAL
;
A
#
# COMPACT_ATOMS: atom_id res chain seq x y z
N MET A 1 -9.47 23.59 -7.58
CA MET A 1 -10.80 22.98 -7.37
C MET A 1 -11.49 23.75 -6.26
N ASN A 2 -12.81 24.02 -6.32
CA ASN A 2 -13.50 24.63 -5.17
C ASN A 2 -13.89 23.54 -4.15
N GLN A 3 -14.13 23.93 -2.89
CA GLN A 3 -14.38 22.97 -1.80
C GLN A 3 -15.60 22.08 -2.09
N SER A 4 -16.68 22.63 -2.62
CA SER A 4 -17.89 21.85 -2.92
C SER A 4 -17.68 20.77 -3.97
N LEU A 5 -16.82 21.01 -4.97
CA LEU A 5 -16.46 20.01 -5.98
C LEU A 5 -15.49 18.97 -5.38
N TYR A 6 -14.60 19.38 -4.47
CA TYR A 6 -13.77 18.45 -3.71
C TYR A 6 -14.64 17.51 -2.86
N ASP A 7 -15.55 18.07 -2.06
CA ASP A 7 -16.44 17.31 -1.19
C ASP A 7 -17.46 16.43 -1.94
N ALA A 8 -17.67 16.68 -3.24
CA ALA A 8 -18.51 15.85 -4.10
C ALA A 8 -17.76 14.68 -4.72
N VAL A 9 -16.43 14.82 -4.88
CA VAL A 9 -15.59 13.86 -5.58
C VAL A 9 -14.82 12.95 -4.61
N PHE A 10 -14.41 13.50 -3.46
CA PHE A 10 -13.50 12.82 -2.52
C PHE A 10 -14.15 12.41 -1.20
N CYS A 11 -15.17 13.13 -0.72
CA CYS A 11 -15.83 12.74 0.53
C CYS A 11 -16.78 11.56 0.35
N VAL A 12 -16.73 10.63 1.29
CA VAL A 12 -17.64 9.48 1.43
C VAL A 12 -18.74 9.84 2.43
N ASP A 13 -20.00 9.49 2.13
CA ASP A 13 -21.11 9.64 3.08
C ASP A 13 -21.13 8.47 4.07
N VAL A 14 -20.96 8.78 5.34
CA VAL A 14 -21.01 7.82 6.45
C VAL A 14 -22.09 8.28 7.42
N GLY A 15 -23.29 7.71 7.30
CA GLY A 15 -24.40 8.01 8.22
C GLY A 15 -24.91 9.46 8.14
N GLY A 16 -24.84 10.09 6.97
CA GLY A 16 -25.24 11.49 6.75
C GLY A 16 -24.13 12.50 7.04
N GLN A 17 -22.92 12.04 7.40
CA GLN A 17 -21.73 12.87 7.53
C GLN A 17 -20.79 12.64 6.35
N LYS A 18 -20.33 13.73 5.74
CA LYS A 18 -19.29 13.66 4.70
C LYS A 18 -17.92 13.53 5.37
N ILE A 19 -17.22 12.44 5.10
CA ILE A 19 -15.88 12.17 5.59
C ILE A 19 -14.91 12.18 4.42
N ASP A 20 -13.86 13.00 4.50
CA ASP A 20 -12.74 12.94 3.56
C ASP A 20 -11.73 11.87 4.03
N PRO A 21 -11.59 10.74 3.30
CA PRO A 21 -10.66 9.67 3.66
C PRO A 21 -9.19 10.09 3.56
N PHE A 22 -8.93 11.24 2.96
CA PHE A 22 -7.60 11.77 2.72
C PHE A 22 -7.28 13.00 3.59
N ALA A 23 -8.13 13.34 4.56
CA ALA A 23 -7.97 14.55 5.36
C ALA A 23 -6.63 14.62 6.13
N ALA A 24 -6.06 13.46 6.48
CA ALA A 24 -4.79 13.34 7.18
C ALA A 24 -3.58 13.21 6.23
N ALA A 25 -3.79 13.13 4.92
CA ALA A 25 -2.71 12.91 3.98
C ALA A 25 -1.85 14.18 3.80
N THR A 26 -0.54 13.98 3.76
CA THR A 26 0.46 15.02 3.45
C THR A 26 0.96 14.93 2.01
N ILE A 27 0.45 13.96 1.24
CA ILE A 27 0.77 13.77 -0.19
C ILE A 27 0.17 14.88 -1.06
N ASP A 28 0.88 15.25 -2.13
CA ASP A 28 0.39 16.15 -3.17
C ASP A 28 -0.69 15.47 -4.04
N PHE A 29 -1.94 15.57 -3.60
CA PHE A 29 -3.09 15.10 -4.38
C PHE A 29 -3.24 15.79 -5.73
N GLY A 30 -2.76 17.02 -5.88
CA GLY A 30 -2.77 17.72 -7.16
C GLY A 30 -1.98 16.95 -8.21
N LYS A 31 -0.81 16.44 -7.82
CA LYS A 31 0.01 15.56 -8.67
C LYS A 31 -0.67 14.22 -8.94
N VAL A 32 -1.18 13.54 -7.92
CA VAL A 32 -1.89 12.25 -8.07
C VAL A 32 -3.04 12.37 -9.06
N ILE A 33 -3.89 13.39 -8.90
CA ILE A 33 -5.03 13.64 -9.80
C ILE A 33 -4.55 13.98 -11.22
N SER A 34 -3.45 14.70 -11.37
CA SER A 34 -2.87 15.00 -12.68
C SER A 34 -2.43 13.72 -13.39
N ASP A 35 -1.75 12.82 -12.69
CA ASP A 35 -1.28 11.55 -13.24
C ASP A 35 -2.46 10.63 -13.60
N MET A 36 -3.49 10.57 -12.75
CA MET A 36 -4.74 9.86 -13.04
C MET A 36 -5.45 10.41 -14.27
N LYS A 37 -5.51 11.73 -14.46
CA LYS A 37 -6.12 12.35 -15.65
C LYS A 37 -5.35 12.01 -16.92
N LEU A 38 -4.01 11.97 -16.86
CA LEU A 38 -3.18 11.57 -18.00
C LEU A 38 -3.44 10.10 -18.40
N GLY A 39 -3.71 9.24 -17.41
CA GLY A 39 -4.08 7.84 -17.62
C GLY A 39 -5.54 7.62 -18.04
N GLY A 40 -6.38 8.67 -18.05
CA GLY A 40 -7.81 8.55 -18.37
C GLY A 40 -8.66 7.91 -17.26
N TYR A 41 -8.17 7.90 -16.02
CA TYR A 41 -8.92 7.36 -14.87
C TYR A 41 -10.06 8.29 -14.45
N GLU A 42 -11.20 7.71 -14.10
CA GLU A 42 -12.26 8.44 -13.42
C GLU A 42 -11.78 8.84 -12.01
N ILE A 43 -11.99 10.11 -11.63
CA ILE A 43 -11.55 10.61 -10.32
C ILE A 43 -12.69 10.41 -9.33
N THR A 44 -12.54 9.39 -8.48
CA THR A 44 -13.39 9.10 -7.31
C THR A 44 -12.50 8.76 -6.13
N SER A 45 -13.01 8.84 -4.89
CA SER A 45 -12.23 8.45 -3.69
C SER A 45 -11.68 7.04 -3.79
N LEU A 46 -12.47 6.10 -4.32
CA LEU A 46 -12.05 4.71 -4.49
C LEU A 46 -10.91 4.60 -5.51
N ASN A 47 -11.05 5.21 -6.69
CA ASN A 47 -10.03 5.13 -7.74
C ASN A 47 -8.73 5.84 -7.33
N VAL A 48 -8.83 6.91 -6.55
CA VAL A 48 -7.66 7.62 -6.02
C VAL A 48 -6.93 6.74 -5.01
N ALA A 49 -7.65 6.11 -4.09
CA ALA A 49 -7.07 5.15 -3.16
C ALA A 49 -6.43 3.98 -3.91
N GLU A 50 -7.15 3.37 -4.85
CA GLU A 50 -6.66 2.27 -5.69
C GLU A 50 -5.38 2.68 -6.44
N PHE A 51 -5.38 3.84 -7.08
CA PHE A 51 -4.22 4.33 -7.83
C PHE A 51 -3.00 4.48 -6.92
N MET A 52 -3.17 5.06 -5.73
CA MET A 52 -2.10 5.22 -4.74
C MET A 52 -1.58 3.88 -4.23
N VAL A 53 -2.48 2.93 -3.92
CA VAL A 53 -2.12 1.59 -3.47
C VAL A 53 -1.36 0.85 -4.56
N LEU A 54 -1.86 0.82 -5.80
CA LEU A 54 -1.20 0.10 -6.91
C LEU A 54 0.21 0.61 -7.18
N HIS A 55 0.45 1.93 -7.12
CA HIS A 55 1.80 2.49 -7.25
C HIS A 55 2.71 2.05 -6.11
N PHE A 56 2.21 2.10 -4.88
CA PHE A 56 2.95 1.64 -3.70
C PHE A 56 3.31 0.15 -3.80
N LEU A 57 2.37 -0.72 -4.20
CA LEU A 57 2.61 -2.15 -4.37
C LEU A 57 3.62 -2.45 -5.49
N ASP A 58 3.61 -1.65 -6.56
CA ASP A 58 4.63 -1.74 -7.60
C ASP A 58 6.03 -1.37 -7.07
N ASP A 59 6.14 -0.37 -6.21
CA ASP A 59 7.40 0.00 -5.59
C ASP A 59 7.93 -1.09 -4.63
N LEU A 60 7.05 -1.72 -3.82
CA LEU A 60 7.43 -2.88 -3.01
C LEU A 60 7.93 -4.04 -3.88
N ARG A 61 7.25 -4.30 -5.00
CA ARG A 61 7.65 -5.32 -5.98
C ARG A 61 9.02 -5.01 -6.58
N LYS A 62 9.32 -3.76 -6.91
CA LYS A 62 10.64 -3.34 -7.42
C LYS A 62 11.74 -3.58 -6.38
N ILE A 63 11.50 -3.21 -5.12
CA ILE A 63 12.45 -3.44 -4.02
C ILE A 63 12.75 -4.94 -3.91
N LYS A 64 11.71 -5.78 -3.86
CA LYS A 64 11.88 -7.25 -3.85
C LYS A 64 12.72 -7.72 -5.04
N ASN A 65 12.34 -7.33 -6.26
CA ASN A 65 12.99 -7.80 -7.47
C ASN A 65 14.46 -7.39 -7.55
N GLN A 66 14.79 -6.20 -7.03
CA GLN A 66 16.17 -5.76 -6.92
C GLN A 66 16.97 -6.69 -6.00
N ILE A 67 16.45 -6.99 -4.80
CA ILE A 67 17.09 -7.92 -3.86
C ILE A 67 17.29 -9.29 -4.51
N ILE A 68 16.27 -9.81 -5.19
CA ILE A 68 16.36 -11.11 -5.87
C ILE A 68 17.44 -11.08 -6.95
N THR A 69 17.47 -10.02 -7.77
CA THR A 69 18.46 -9.87 -8.85
C THR A 69 19.89 -9.82 -8.31
N GLU A 70 20.10 -9.12 -7.20
CA GLU A 70 21.42 -8.96 -6.58
C GLU A 70 21.93 -10.23 -5.88
N THR A 71 21.03 -11.15 -5.54
CA THR A 71 21.36 -12.32 -4.69
C THR A 71 21.21 -13.67 -5.38
N MET A 72 20.43 -13.77 -6.47
CA MET A 72 20.03 -15.07 -7.04
C MET A 72 21.18 -16.00 -7.46
N ASP A 73 22.28 -15.40 -7.94
CA ASP A 73 23.46 -16.10 -8.45
C ASP A 73 24.56 -16.31 -7.40
N LEU A 74 24.36 -15.84 -6.17
CA LEU A 74 25.31 -16.04 -5.09
C LEU A 74 25.26 -17.49 -4.58
N PRO A 75 26.41 -18.17 -4.42
CA PRO A 75 26.45 -19.55 -3.93
C PRO A 75 25.94 -19.69 -2.49
N ASN A 76 26.02 -18.62 -1.69
CA ASN A 76 25.57 -18.54 -0.29
C ASN A 76 24.39 -17.57 -0.10
N LYS A 77 23.54 -17.37 -1.11
CA LYS A 77 22.43 -16.39 -1.09
C LYS A 77 21.52 -16.46 0.14
N GLU A 78 21.26 -17.66 0.66
CA GLU A 78 20.42 -17.83 1.84
C GLU A 78 21.02 -17.17 3.09
N GLU A 79 22.33 -17.29 3.28
CA GLU A 79 23.06 -16.68 4.39
C GLU A 79 23.15 -15.16 4.22
N VAL A 80 23.51 -14.71 3.02
CA VAL A 80 23.56 -13.28 2.67
C VAL A 80 22.21 -12.59 2.91
N CYS A 81 21.10 -13.22 2.52
CA CYS A 81 19.78 -12.66 2.76
C CYS A 81 19.43 -12.63 4.25
N ARG A 82 19.80 -13.67 5.02
CA ARG A 82 19.58 -13.70 6.46
C ARG A 82 20.38 -12.63 7.19
N GLU A 83 21.60 -12.34 6.75
CA GLU A 83 22.44 -11.31 7.37
C GLU A 83 21.95 -9.90 7.06
N ASN A 84 21.59 -9.62 5.80
CA ASN A 84 21.22 -8.28 5.36
C ASN A 84 19.75 -7.91 5.60
N TYR A 85 18.84 -8.89 5.49
CA TYR A 85 17.39 -8.68 5.57
C TYR A 85 16.75 -9.46 6.73
N GLY A 86 17.53 -10.28 7.44
CA GLY A 86 17.03 -11.10 8.54
C GLY A 86 16.11 -12.24 8.09
N MET A 87 16.06 -12.58 6.81
CA MET A 87 15.15 -13.58 6.26
C MET A 87 15.79 -14.34 5.10
N SER A 88 15.31 -15.55 4.83
CA SER A 88 15.91 -16.41 3.81
C SER A 88 15.61 -15.90 2.39
N PHE A 89 16.46 -16.22 1.41
CA PHE A 89 16.20 -15.85 0.01
C PHE A 89 14.87 -16.43 -0.45
N LYS A 90 14.57 -17.66 -0.06
CA LYS A 90 13.30 -18.32 -0.33
C LYS A 90 12.10 -17.53 0.20
N ASP A 91 12.18 -17.02 1.43
CA ASP A 91 11.08 -16.27 2.04
C ASP A 91 10.88 -14.93 1.32
N ILE A 92 11.95 -14.20 1.01
CA ILE A 92 11.89 -12.95 0.22
C ILE A 92 11.25 -13.23 -1.14
N ASN A 93 11.67 -14.31 -1.81
CA ASN A 93 11.17 -14.67 -3.13
C ASN A 93 9.69 -15.06 -3.11
N ALA A 94 9.18 -15.57 -1.98
CA ALA A 94 7.78 -15.97 -1.82
C ALA A 94 6.82 -14.78 -1.68
N LEU A 95 7.29 -13.60 -1.25
CA LEU A 95 6.43 -12.43 -1.07
C LEU A 95 5.93 -11.90 -2.41
N GLU A 96 4.63 -11.73 -2.60
CA GLU A 96 4.04 -11.15 -3.81
C GLU A 96 3.18 -9.93 -3.47
N PRO A 97 3.76 -8.74 -3.22
CA PRO A 97 3.03 -7.58 -2.68
C PRO A 97 1.77 -7.20 -3.46
N THR A 98 1.80 -7.32 -4.79
CA THR A 98 0.68 -7.00 -5.67
C THR A 98 -0.49 -7.98 -5.61
N LYS A 99 -0.31 -9.15 -4.99
CA LYS A 99 -1.36 -10.17 -4.77
C LYS A 99 -1.69 -10.34 -3.29
N ASP A 100 -0.69 -10.16 -2.44
CA ASP A 100 -0.79 -10.42 -1.02
C ASP A 100 -1.36 -9.24 -0.25
N ILE A 101 -1.21 -8.00 -0.73
CA ILE A 101 -1.77 -6.82 -0.06
C ILE A 101 -3.05 -6.40 -0.79
N GLU A 102 -4.12 -6.31 -0.01
CA GLU A 102 -5.42 -5.82 -0.42
C GLU A 102 -5.75 -4.51 0.30
N PHE A 103 -6.76 -3.80 -0.22
CA PHE A 103 -7.26 -2.60 0.42
C PHE A 103 -8.79 -2.54 0.38
N ASP A 104 -9.36 -1.79 1.31
CA ASP A 104 -10.80 -1.52 1.35
C ASP A 104 -11.05 -0.07 1.83
N LEU A 105 -12.16 0.53 1.42
CA LEU A 105 -12.59 1.86 1.86
C LEU A 105 -13.82 1.71 2.75
N LYS A 106 -13.62 1.73 4.07
CA LYS A 106 -14.70 1.58 5.07
C LYS A 106 -14.78 2.78 5.98
N SER A 107 -16.00 3.25 6.25
CA SER A 107 -16.26 4.33 7.21
C SER A 107 -15.42 5.59 6.96
N GLY A 108 -15.12 5.89 5.69
CA GLY A 108 -14.29 7.04 5.32
C GLY A 108 -12.81 6.85 5.64
N GLN A 109 -12.31 5.62 5.77
CA GLN A 109 -10.89 5.30 5.93
C GLN A 109 -10.47 4.26 4.90
N VAL A 110 -9.27 4.43 4.34
CA VAL A 110 -8.64 3.41 3.51
C VAL A 110 -7.84 2.48 4.39
N LEU A 111 -8.19 1.20 4.34
CA LEU A 111 -7.58 0.12 5.09
C LEU A 111 -6.69 -0.69 4.14
N LEU A 112 -5.49 -1.01 4.58
CA LEU A 112 -4.58 -1.95 3.95
C LEU A 112 -4.49 -3.20 4.82
N PHE A 113 -4.47 -4.37 4.20
CA PHE A 113 -4.34 -5.63 4.93
C PHE A 113 -3.76 -6.70 4.01
N LEU A 114 -3.17 -7.74 4.60
CA LEU A 114 -2.79 -8.91 3.83
C LEU A 114 -4.05 -9.72 3.45
N SER A 115 -4.07 -10.29 2.26
CA SER A 115 -5.09 -11.24 1.81
C SER A 115 -5.15 -12.43 2.76
N HIS A 116 -6.29 -13.13 2.78
CA HIS A 116 -6.50 -14.26 3.70
C HIS A 116 -5.38 -15.30 3.62
N ASP A 117 -4.93 -15.60 2.41
CA ASP A 117 -3.88 -16.59 2.15
C ASP A 117 -2.48 -16.06 2.50
N ALA A 118 -2.27 -14.75 2.60
CA ALA A 118 -0.98 -14.14 2.91
C ALA A 118 -0.80 -13.77 4.40
N GLN A 119 -1.84 -13.91 5.23
CA GLN A 119 -1.81 -13.57 6.65
C GLN A 119 -0.66 -14.24 7.42
N TYR A 120 -0.29 -15.47 7.07
CA TYR A 120 0.80 -16.18 7.75
C TYR A 120 2.20 -15.59 7.44
N MET A 121 2.31 -14.73 6.41
CA MET A 121 3.54 -14.07 5.99
C MET A 121 3.69 -12.66 6.58
N GLU A 122 2.80 -12.24 7.49
CA GLU A 122 2.79 -10.87 8.03
C GLU A 122 4.13 -10.45 8.63
N ASP A 123 4.75 -11.30 9.45
CA ASP A 123 6.05 -11.02 10.04
C ASP A 123 7.13 -10.79 8.96
N ALA A 124 7.06 -11.56 7.87
CA ALA A 124 7.98 -11.42 6.74
C ALA A 124 7.74 -10.11 5.98
N TYR A 125 6.49 -9.72 5.77
CA TYR A 125 6.10 -8.44 5.18
C TYR A 125 6.57 -7.26 6.02
N MET A 126 6.31 -7.28 7.32
CA MET A 126 6.71 -6.20 8.22
C MET A 126 8.22 -6.09 8.32
N LYS A 127 8.93 -7.21 8.26
CA LYS A 127 10.39 -7.21 8.29
C LYS A 127 11.00 -6.59 7.04
N LEU A 128 10.48 -6.91 5.86
CA LEU A 128 11.07 -6.44 4.60
C LEU A 128 10.55 -5.08 4.15
N PHE A 129 9.26 -4.80 4.37
CA PHE A 129 8.56 -3.63 3.85
C PHE A 129 7.92 -2.75 4.92
N GLY A 130 8.04 -3.10 6.20
CA GLY A 130 7.34 -2.41 7.28
C GLY A 130 7.67 -0.93 7.38
N GLN A 131 8.90 -0.53 7.05
CA GLN A 131 9.27 0.88 6.98
C GLN A 131 8.50 1.60 5.86
N GLN A 132 8.53 1.07 4.63
CA GLN A 132 7.87 1.68 3.47
C GLN A 132 6.35 1.71 3.66
N LEU A 133 5.78 0.66 4.25
CA LEU A 133 4.37 0.59 4.58
C LEU A 133 3.97 1.64 5.62
N ASN A 134 4.76 1.79 6.69
CA ASN A 134 4.51 2.80 7.71
C ASN A 134 4.63 4.22 7.14
N GLU A 135 5.68 4.50 6.36
CA GLU A 135 5.85 5.79 5.67
C GLU A 135 4.69 6.07 4.70
N PHE A 136 4.24 5.06 3.96
CA PHE A 136 3.08 5.20 3.08
C PHE A 136 1.83 5.55 3.89
N CYS A 137 1.49 4.78 4.92
CA CYS A 137 0.34 5.05 5.79
C CYS A 137 0.40 6.43 6.44
N GLN A 138 1.57 6.89 6.90
CA GLN A 138 1.74 8.23 7.47
C GLN A 138 1.50 9.32 6.43
N ASN A 139 2.00 9.15 5.20
CA ASN A 139 1.85 10.15 4.15
C ASN A 139 0.44 10.21 3.55
N THR A 140 -0.27 9.08 3.53
CA THR A 140 -1.59 8.95 2.91
C THR A 140 -2.74 9.06 3.90
N GLY A 141 -2.47 8.88 5.19
CA GLY A 141 -3.50 8.71 6.22
C GLY A 141 -4.17 7.35 6.20
N PHE A 142 -3.65 6.38 5.42
CA PHE A 142 -4.20 5.03 5.35
C PHE A 142 -3.82 4.24 6.60
N ILE A 143 -4.58 3.20 6.89
CA ILE A 143 -4.37 2.38 8.08
C ILE A 143 -4.05 0.96 7.61
N TYR A 144 -2.88 0.45 8.00
CA TYR A 144 -2.64 -0.98 7.91
C TYR A 144 -3.29 -1.68 9.11
N THR A 145 -4.05 -2.74 8.85
CA THR A 145 -4.71 -3.55 9.88
C THR A 145 -4.56 -5.04 9.57
N LYS A 146 -4.57 -5.86 10.62
CA LYS A 146 -4.60 -7.30 10.48
C LYS A 146 -6.03 -7.77 10.25
N LEU A 147 -6.20 -8.71 9.33
CA LEU A 147 -7.52 -9.19 8.95
C LEU A 147 -8.14 -9.96 10.12
N GLY A 148 -9.25 -9.43 10.65
CA GLY A 148 -9.94 -9.98 11.83
C GLY A 148 -9.65 -9.26 13.16
N GLU A 149 -8.78 -8.25 13.18
CA GLU A 149 -8.67 -7.34 14.31
C GLU A 149 -9.73 -6.23 14.22
N ALA A 150 -10.32 -5.88 15.37
CA ALA A 150 -11.24 -4.76 15.45
C ALA A 150 -10.46 -3.44 15.35
N LEU A 151 -10.93 -2.53 14.49
CA LEU A 151 -10.46 -1.15 14.40
C LEU A 151 -10.87 -0.34 15.63
#